data_AF-X1P355-F1
#
_entry.id   AF-X1P355-F1
#
_cell.length_a   1.000
_cell.length_b   1.000
_cell.length_c   1.000
_cell.angle_alpha   90.00
_cell.angle_beta   90.00
_cell.angle_gamma   90.00
#
_symmetry.space_group_name_H-M   'P 1'
#
loop_
_entity.id
_entity.type
_entity.pdbx_description
1 polymer ?
#
loop_
_entity_poly.entity_id
_entity_poly.type
_entity_poly.pdbx_seq_one_letter_code
_entity_poly.pdbx_strand_id
1 'polypeptide(L)'
;FAGESQANRRYLFFAEKAEKEGHPGIAKVFRAAAAAETVHARNHLVAMGGIGSTKENLQTAIKGESYEFMKMYPDFIEQAQADNSKRAEISFTHANAADSRVTLETQQEGQPSILVNFDNATKLLSFGEPNISNPHRYIGVVTYGQAAIGLRTANSFIPEFEEKLPKERLPIEDFAKRLSKFFMDQWKAVMQSDYAGPPMTFVVGGFNEGEPYGRVYLIEMPNAPSPIERS
;
A
#
# COMPACT_ATOMS: atom_id res chain seq x y z
N PHE A 1 -18.43 -8.00 -12.07
CA PHE A 1 -17.42 -7.57 -11.07
C PHE A 1 -17.16 -6.07 -11.15
N ALA A 2 -16.52 -5.56 -12.22
CA ALA A 2 -16.12 -4.14 -12.31
C ALA A 2 -17.24 -3.13 -12.02
N GLY A 3 -18.43 -3.32 -12.60
CA GLY A 3 -19.59 -2.45 -12.35
C GLY A 3 -20.02 -2.43 -10.88
N GLU A 4 -20.13 -3.61 -10.25
CA GLU A 4 -20.51 -3.74 -8.84
C GLU A 4 -19.45 -3.13 -7.90
N SER A 5 -18.16 -3.30 -8.21
CA SER A 5 -17.07 -2.69 -7.46
C SER A 5 -17.12 -1.15 -7.51
N GLN A 6 -17.45 -0.58 -8.69
CA GLN A 6 -17.63 0.86 -8.84
C GLN A 6 -18.90 1.37 -8.14
N ALA A 7 -20.01 0.62 -8.22
CA ALA A 7 -21.26 0.95 -7.53
C ALA A 7 -21.06 0.96 -6.00
N ASN A 8 -20.42 -0.07 -5.45
CA ASN A 8 -20.05 -0.14 -4.04
C ASN A 8 -19.33 1.13 -3.57
N ARG A 9 -18.25 1.52 -4.26
CA ARG A 9 -17.44 2.67 -3.85
C ARG A 9 -18.21 3.98 -3.96
N ARG A 10 -19.01 4.16 -5.02
CA ARG A 10 -19.89 5.35 -5.17
C ARG A 10 -20.90 5.45 -4.02
N TYR A 11 -21.56 4.35 -3.66
CA TYR A 11 -22.54 4.37 -2.57
C TYR A 11 -21.92 4.68 -1.22
N LEU A 12 -20.68 4.23 -0.94
CA LEU A 12 -19.98 4.65 0.27
C LEU A 12 -19.73 6.17 0.29
N PHE A 13 -19.28 6.76 -0.80
CA PHE A 13 -19.09 8.21 -0.89
C PHE A 13 -20.41 9.00 -0.80
N PHE A 14 -21.50 8.46 -1.35
CA PHE A 14 -22.83 9.05 -1.19
C PHE A 14 -23.31 8.97 0.26
N ALA A 15 -23.01 7.89 0.97
CA ALA A 15 -23.31 7.77 2.39
C ALA A 15 -22.57 8.84 3.23
N GLU A 16 -21.27 9.05 2.97
CA GLU A 16 -20.49 10.10 3.63
C GLU A 16 -21.05 11.50 3.36
N LYS A 17 -21.46 11.77 2.11
CA LYS A 17 -22.08 13.05 1.74
C LYS A 17 -23.42 13.25 2.47
N ALA A 18 -24.27 12.22 2.50
CA ALA A 18 -25.54 12.25 3.21
C ALA A 18 -25.36 12.47 4.73
N GLU A 19 -24.33 11.90 5.35
CA GLU A 19 -24.00 12.19 6.75
C GLU A 19 -23.60 13.64 6.98
N LYS A 20 -22.71 14.17 6.13
CA LYS A 20 -22.27 15.57 6.22
C LYS A 20 -23.42 16.57 6.05
N GLU A 21 -24.47 16.16 5.35
CA GLU A 21 -25.70 16.95 5.14
C GLU A 21 -26.77 16.74 6.21
N GLY A 22 -26.52 15.90 7.23
CA GLY A 22 -27.47 15.66 8.32
C GLY A 22 -28.59 14.68 7.96
N HIS A 23 -28.35 13.77 7.00
CA HIS A 23 -29.30 12.75 6.56
C HIS A 23 -28.86 11.32 6.95
N PRO A 24 -28.80 10.97 8.24
CA PRO A 24 -28.26 9.68 8.71
C PRO A 24 -29.08 8.47 8.25
N GLY A 25 -30.39 8.63 8.03
CA GLY A 25 -31.24 7.57 7.49
C GLY A 25 -30.86 7.21 6.04
N ILE A 26 -30.62 8.22 5.21
CA ILE A 26 -30.20 8.05 3.81
C ILE A 26 -28.80 7.47 3.74
N ALA A 27 -27.88 7.93 4.59
CA ALA A 27 -26.54 7.35 4.68
C ALA A 27 -26.57 5.86 5.01
N LYS A 28 -27.45 5.42 5.92
CA LYS A 28 -27.63 3.99 6.23
C LYS A 28 -28.11 3.19 5.01
N VAL A 29 -29.05 3.73 4.23
CA VAL A 29 -29.53 3.08 3.00
C VAL A 29 -28.40 2.92 1.98
N PHE A 30 -27.61 3.97 1.75
CA PHE A 30 -26.46 3.88 0.85
C PHE A 30 -25.40 2.87 1.32
N ARG A 31 -25.12 2.79 2.62
CA ARG A 31 -24.22 1.75 3.16
C ARG A 31 -24.77 0.35 2.98
N ALA A 32 -26.08 0.16 3.18
CA ALA A 32 -26.72 -1.13 2.95
C ALA A 32 -26.63 -1.54 1.46
N ALA A 33 -26.87 -0.60 0.54
CA ALA A 33 -26.68 -0.83 -0.89
C ALA A 33 -25.22 -1.17 -1.22
N ALA A 34 -24.25 -0.43 -0.68
CA ALA A 34 -22.83 -0.73 -0.85
C ALA A 34 -22.48 -2.16 -0.38
N ALA A 35 -23.00 -2.58 0.78
CA ALA A 35 -22.80 -3.93 1.29
C ALA A 35 -23.40 -5.00 0.35
N ALA A 36 -24.57 -4.75 -0.24
CA ALA A 36 -25.14 -5.63 -1.26
C ALA A 36 -24.23 -5.74 -2.50
N GLU A 37 -23.70 -4.62 -2.99
CA GLU A 37 -22.78 -4.65 -4.14
C GLU A 37 -21.46 -5.36 -3.84
N THR A 38 -21.01 -5.38 -2.58
CA THR A 38 -19.86 -6.22 -2.18
C THR A 38 -20.18 -7.71 -2.35
N VAL A 39 -21.39 -8.14 -1.97
CA VAL A 39 -21.84 -9.52 -2.15
C VAL A 39 -21.93 -9.86 -3.64
N HIS A 40 -22.54 -8.99 -4.45
CA HIS A 40 -22.62 -9.18 -5.91
C HIS A 40 -21.23 -9.25 -6.55
N ALA A 41 -20.35 -8.30 -6.24
CA ALA A 41 -18.98 -8.27 -6.74
C ALA A 41 -18.24 -9.57 -6.38
N ARG A 42 -18.31 -10.00 -5.12
CA ARG A 42 -17.69 -11.25 -4.66
C ARG A 42 -18.21 -12.46 -5.43
N ASN A 43 -19.53 -12.59 -5.57
CA ASN A 43 -20.14 -13.72 -6.28
C ASN A 43 -19.72 -13.77 -7.74
N HIS A 44 -19.67 -12.63 -8.43
CA HIS A 44 -19.16 -12.57 -9.80
C HIS A 44 -17.67 -12.90 -9.87
N LEU A 45 -16.85 -12.41 -8.94
CA LEU A 45 -15.41 -12.71 -8.93
C LEU A 45 -15.15 -14.21 -8.74
N VAL A 46 -15.90 -14.86 -7.84
CA VAL A 46 -15.86 -16.32 -7.65
C VAL A 46 -16.30 -17.04 -8.92
N ALA A 47 -17.41 -16.65 -9.55
CA ALA A 47 -17.93 -17.30 -10.75
C ALA A 47 -16.96 -17.21 -11.95
N MET A 48 -16.13 -16.17 -12.00
CA MET A 48 -15.09 -15.99 -13.02
C MET A 48 -13.77 -16.68 -12.67
N GLY A 49 -13.67 -17.36 -11.52
CA GLY A 49 -12.40 -17.95 -11.04
C GLY A 49 -11.36 -16.92 -10.59
N GLY A 50 -11.78 -15.69 -10.29
CA GLY A 50 -10.89 -14.61 -9.88
C GLY A 50 -10.41 -14.67 -8.42
N ILE A 51 -10.87 -15.67 -7.66
CA ILE A 51 -10.37 -15.97 -6.30
C ILE A 51 -9.77 -17.37 -6.32
N GLY A 52 -8.43 -17.43 -6.34
CA GLY A 52 -7.64 -18.66 -6.25
C GLY A 52 -7.13 -18.93 -4.83
N SER A 53 -6.09 -19.73 -4.72
CA SER A 53 -5.32 -19.88 -3.48
C SER A 53 -4.69 -18.56 -3.05
N THR A 54 -4.32 -18.44 -1.76
CA THR A 54 -3.62 -17.24 -1.24
C THR A 54 -2.39 -16.88 -2.07
N LYS A 55 -1.62 -17.89 -2.50
CA LYS A 55 -0.44 -17.69 -3.36
C LYS A 55 -0.80 -17.10 -4.72
N GLU A 56 -1.83 -17.63 -5.38
CA GLU A 56 -2.30 -17.14 -6.69
C GLU A 56 -2.89 -15.73 -6.57
N ASN A 57 -3.65 -15.46 -5.51
CA ASN A 57 -4.22 -14.13 -5.25
C ASN A 57 -3.12 -13.09 -5.02
N LEU A 58 -2.06 -13.44 -4.29
CA LEU A 58 -0.89 -12.59 -4.12
C LEU A 58 -0.21 -12.30 -5.47
N GLN A 59 0.03 -13.33 -6.28
CA GLN A 59 0.61 -13.16 -7.63
C GLN A 59 -0.25 -12.29 -8.54
N THR A 60 -1.57 -12.42 -8.49
CA THR A 60 -2.49 -11.57 -9.25
C THR A 60 -2.43 -10.12 -8.76
N ALA A 61 -2.41 -9.90 -7.44
CA ALA A 61 -2.27 -8.55 -6.88
C ALA A 61 -0.95 -7.91 -7.33
N ILE A 62 0.19 -8.61 -7.21
CA ILE A 62 1.50 -8.12 -7.65
C ILE A 62 1.47 -7.68 -9.12
N LYS A 63 0.98 -8.55 -10.00
CA LYS A 63 0.93 -8.27 -11.45
C LYS A 63 0.04 -7.07 -11.78
N GLY A 64 -1.09 -6.94 -11.10
CA GLY A 64 -1.99 -5.80 -11.24
C GLY A 64 -1.29 -4.50 -10.87
N GLU A 65 -0.72 -4.43 -9.68
CA GLU A 65 -0.03 -3.25 -9.15
C GLU A 65 1.17 -2.85 -10.03
N SER A 66 1.98 -3.82 -10.48
CA SER A 66 3.09 -3.54 -11.41
C SER A 66 2.61 -2.98 -12.74
N TYR A 67 1.50 -3.49 -13.28
CA TYR A 67 0.92 -2.96 -14.52
C TYR A 67 0.37 -1.55 -14.32
N GLU A 68 -0.29 -1.29 -13.20
CA GLU A 68 -0.84 0.02 -12.87
C GLU A 68 0.26 1.09 -12.82
N PHE A 69 1.33 0.82 -12.09
CA PHE A 69 2.47 1.72 -11.95
C PHE A 69 3.30 1.87 -13.22
N MET A 70 3.71 0.76 -13.84
CA MET A 70 4.68 0.81 -14.95
C MET A 70 4.07 1.21 -16.29
N LYS A 71 2.74 1.09 -16.42
CA LYS A 71 2.07 1.25 -17.71
C LYS A 71 0.78 2.06 -17.64
N MET A 72 -0.21 1.61 -16.85
CA MET A 72 -1.55 2.20 -16.88
C MET A 72 -1.54 3.70 -16.51
N TYR A 73 -0.97 4.06 -15.35
CA TYR A 73 -0.97 5.46 -14.94
C TYR A 73 -0.07 6.36 -15.78
N PRO A 74 1.16 5.97 -16.17
CA PRO A 74 1.93 6.72 -17.15
C PRO A 74 1.15 7.02 -18.43
N ASP A 75 0.50 6.02 -19.02
CA ASP A 75 -0.32 6.17 -20.23
C ASP A 75 -1.51 7.13 -19.98
N PHE A 76 -2.17 7.04 -18.82
CA PHE A 76 -3.28 7.91 -18.46
C PHE A 76 -2.86 9.35 -18.16
N ILE A 77 -1.67 9.58 -17.60
CA ILE A 77 -1.11 10.91 -17.38
C ILE A 77 -0.80 11.55 -18.73
N GLU A 78 -0.15 10.83 -19.65
CA GLU A 78 0.14 11.30 -21.00
C GLU A 78 -1.15 11.65 -21.75
N GLN A 79 -2.17 10.78 -21.69
CA GLN A 79 -3.46 11.05 -22.31
C GLN A 79 -4.17 12.24 -21.67
N ALA A 80 -4.15 12.38 -20.34
CA ALA A 80 -4.75 13.52 -19.65
C ALA A 80 -4.08 14.86 -20.02
N GLN A 81 -2.77 14.84 -20.27
CA GLN A 81 -2.02 15.99 -20.78
C GLN A 81 -2.43 16.32 -22.23
N ALA A 82 -2.54 15.31 -23.10
CA ALA A 82 -3.01 15.47 -24.48
C ALA A 82 -4.44 16.04 -24.54
N ASP A 83 -5.30 15.60 -23.63
CA ASP A 83 -6.70 16.05 -23.52
C ASP A 83 -6.84 17.39 -22.78
N ASN A 84 -5.74 18.00 -22.33
CA ASN A 84 -5.72 19.23 -21.50
C ASN A 84 -6.58 19.12 -20.22
N SER A 85 -6.75 17.92 -19.67
CA SER A 85 -7.54 17.65 -18.48
C SER A 85 -6.70 17.68 -17.21
N LYS A 86 -6.39 18.89 -16.72
CA LYS A 86 -5.56 19.07 -15.51
C LYS A 86 -6.08 18.31 -14.28
N ARG A 87 -7.40 18.17 -14.12
CA ARG A 87 -7.98 17.41 -13.00
C ARG A 87 -7.65 15.92 -13.09
N ALA A 88 -7.73 15.35 -14.29
CA ALA A 88 -7.41 13.95 -14.52
C ALA A 88 -5.89 13.73 -14.39
N GLU A 89 -5.08 14.62 -14.97
CA GLU A 89 -3.62 14.58 -14.83
C GLU A 89 -3.20 14.58 -13.36
N ILE A 90 -3.71 15.50 -12.55
CA ILE A 90 -3.43 15.57 -11.10
C ILE A 90 -3.89 14.28 -10.42
N SER A 91 -5.11 13.81 -10.71
CA SER A 91 -5.64 12.59 -10.10
C SER A 91 -4.80 11.36 -10.42
N PHE A 92 -4.42 11.14 -11.68
CA PHE A 92 -3.62 10.01 -12.11
C PHE A 92 -2.17 10.14 -11.66
N THR A 93 -1.61 11.34 -11.65
CA THR A 93 -0.28 11.60 -11.08
C THR A 93 -0.27 11.27 -9.60
N HIS A 94 -1.29 11.68 -8.85
CA HIS A 94 -1.41 11.36 -7.43
C HIS A 94 -1.67 9.87 -7.17
N ALA A 95 -2.39 9.17 -8.05
CA ALA A 95 -2.62 7.73 -7.94
C ALA A 95 -1.34 6.95 -8.26
N ASN A 96 -0.68 7.26 -9.38
CA ASN A 96 0.64 6.73 -9.72
C ASN A 96 1.64 7.00 -8.60
N ALA A 97 1.57 8.19 -7.99
CA ALA A 97 2.32 8.58 -6.80
C ALA A 97 1.80 7.92 -5.52
N ALA A 98 0.57 7.47 -5.36
CA ALA A 98 0.23 6.63 -4.21
C ALA A 98 0.98 5.29 -4.34
N ASP A 99 1.08 4.82 -5.59
CA ASP A 99 1.68 3.55 -5.97
C ASP A 99 3.22 3.64 -6.13
N SER A 100 3.80 4.85 -6.24
CA SER A 100 5.25 5.11 -6.40
C SER A 100 5.88 6.19 -5.49
N ARG A 101 5.05 7.03 -4.89
CA ARG A 101 5.25 8.27 -4.09
C ARG A 101 5.61 9.58 -4.80
N VAL A 102 4.75 10.60 -4.58
CA VAL A 102 5.00 12.05 -4.63
C VAL A 102 4.37 12.68 -3.37
N THR A 103 5.15 13.51 -2.70
CA THR A 103 4.77 14.35 -1.55
C THR A 103 4.16 15.66 -2.06
N LEU A 104 3.03 16.12 -1.51
CA LEU A 104 2.51 17.48 -1.77
C LEU A 104 2.66 18.36 -0.54
N GLU A 105 3.28 19.52 -0.72
CA GLU A 105 3.31 20.58 0.28
C GLU A 105 2.04 21.44 0.16
N THR A 106 1.39 21.74 1.28
CA THR A 106 0.43 22.85 1.35
C THR A 106 1.05 23.98 2.16
N GLN A 107 1.36 25.10 1.50
CA GLN A 107 1.72 26.33 2.21
C GLN A 107 0.44 27.03 2.70
N GLN A 108 0.34 27.23 4.01
CA GLN A 108 -0.44 28.31 4.60
C GLN A 108 0.56 29.33 5.17
N GLU A 109 0.46 30.59 4.72
CA GLU A 109 1.33 31.66 5.23
C GLU A 109 1.20 31.80 6.76
N GLY A 110 2.33 31.69 7.46
CA GLY A 110 2.45 32.04 8.89
C GLY A 110 2.29 30.91 9.91
N GLN A 111 2.17 29.64 9.51
CA GLN A 111 2.14 28.48 10.42
C GLN A 111 3.34 27.54 10.16
N PRO A 112 3.91 26.86 11.18
CA PRO A 112 4.90 25.82 10.96
C PRO A 112 4.27 24.68 10.14
N SER A 113 5.00 24.20 9.12
CA SER A 113 4.56 23.14 8.21
C SER A 113 4.14 21.89 8.99
N ILE A 114 2.84 21.56 8.94
CA ILE A 114 2.34 20.31 9.50
C ILE A 114 2.32 19.28 8.37
N LEU A 115 3.31 18.39 8.39
CA LEU A 115 3.34 17.20 7.55
C LEU A 115 2.20 16.27 7.98
N VAL A 116 1.12 16.19 7.19
CA VAL A 116 0.04 15.23 7.42
C VAL A 116 0.06 14.19 6.31
N ASN A 117 0.64 13.02 6.59
CA ASN A 117 0.59 11.86 5.70
C ASN A 117 -0.73 11.11 5.93
N PHE A 118 -1.66 11.20 4.98
CA PHE A 118 -2.82 10.31 4.96
C PHE A 118 -2.44 9.02 4.25
N ASP A 119 -2.46 7.93 5.02
CA ASP A 119 -2.91 6.59 4.59
C ASP A 119 -2.40 6.07 3.24
N ASN A 120 -1.13 5.64 3.20
CA ASN A 120 -0.59 4.88 2.07
C ASN A 120 -0.16 3.51 2.58
N ALA A 121 -1.02 2.50 2.41
CA ALA A 121 -0.59 1.11 2.44
C ALA A 121 0.32 0.86 1.23
N THR A 122 1.62 1.15 1.31
CA THR A 122 2.56 0.82 0.22
C THR A 122 2.89 -0.67 0.31
N LYS A 123 2.49 -1.44 -0.70
CA LYS A 123 2.85 -2.86 -0.83
C LYS A 123 4.24 -2.95 -1.44
N LEU A 124 5.22 -3.22 -0.60
CA LEU A 124 6.59 -3.50 -0.97
C LEU A 124 6.66 -4.97 -1.41
N LEU A 125 6.19 -5.19 -2.64
CA LEU A 125 6.26 -6.48 -3.32
C LEU A 125 7.43 -6.39 -4.31
N SER A 126 8.50 -7.13 -4.04
CA SER A 126 9.54 -7.35 -5.04
C SER A 126 9.45 -8.76 -5.57
N PHE A 127 9.12 -8.84 -6.85
CA PHE A 127 9.32 -10.04 -7.63
C PHE A 127 10.11 -9.61 -8.85
N GLY A 128 11.39 -9.97 -8.84
CA GLY A 128 12.30 -9.70 -9.93
C GLY A 128 11.73 -10.17 -11.27
N GLU A 129 12.19 -9.50 -12.33
CA GLU A 129 11.93 -9.88 -13.70
C GLU A 129 12.14 -11.39 -13.93
N PRO A 130 11.54 -11.99 -14.98
CA PRO A 130 11.68 -13.41 -15.30
C PRO A 130 13.12 -13.95 -15.36
N ASN A 131 14.12 -13.07 -15.45
CA ASN A 131 15.56 -13.38 -15.52
C ASN A 131 16.34 -13.05 -14.24
N ILE A 132 15.68 -12.61 -13.16
CA ILE A 132 16.32 -12.34 -11.86
C ILE A 132 15.80 -13.37 -10.86
N SER A 133 16.65 -14.30 -10.47
CA SER A 133 16.38 -15.21 -9.36
C SER A 133 16.35 -14.41 -8.04
N ASN A 134 15.21 -13.80 -7.69
CA ASN A 134 15.00 -13.24 -6.37
C ASN A 134 14.62 -14.38 -5.41
N PRO A 135 15.51 -14.78 -4.48
CA PRO A 135 15.21 -15.85 -3.54
C PRO A 135 13.99 -15.50 -2.69
N HIS A 136 13.76 -14.22 -2.33
CA HIS A 136 12.76 -13.76 -1.36
C HIS A 136 11.32 -13.57 -1.89
N ARG A 137 11.01 -14.11 -3.06
CA ARG A 137 9.68 -14.07 -3.73
C ARG A 137 8.52 -14.77 -2.99
N TYR A 138 8.63 -14.98 -1.69
CA TYR A 138 7.60 -15.61 -0.86
C TYR A 138 7.26 -14.75 0.37
N ILE A 139 7.82 -13.55 0.43
CA ILE A 139 7.60 -12.55 1.46
C ILE A 139 7.00 -11.31 0.79
N GLY A 140 5.92 -10.79 1.35
CA GLY A 140 5.35 -9.50 1.02
C GLY A 140 5.45 -8.57 2.23
N VAL A 141 5.71 -7.30 1.98
CA VAL A 141 5.73 -6.28 3.02
C VAL A 141 4.71 -5.21 2.68
N VAL A 142 3.91 -4.79 3.65
CA VAL A 142 3.02 -3.63 3.52
C VAL A 142 3.44 -2.61 4.56
N THR A 143 3.63 -1.35 4.17
CA THR A 143 3.85 -0.27 5.14
C THR A 143 2.66 0.67 5.20
N TYR A 144 2.32 1.16 6.39
CA TYR A 144 1.27 2.16 6.62
C TYR A 144 1.66 3.10 7.77
N GLY A 145 0.89 4.18 7.98
CA GLY A 145 1.22 5.23 8.94
C GLY A 145 2.19 6.26 8.36
N GLN A 146 3.22 6.65 9.12
CA GLN A 146 4.28 7.52 8.60
C GLN A 146 5.06 6.77 7.52
N ALA A 147 4.80 7.07 6.24
CA ALA A 147 5.44 6.33 5.15
C ALA A 147 6.76 6.98 4.65
N ALA A 148 7.20 8.10 5.24
CA ALA A 148 8.45 8.80 4.90
C ALA A 148 9.46 8.87 6.07
N ILE A 149 10.76 8.81 5.74
CA ILE A 149 11.89 9.13 6.61
C ILE A 149 12.58 10.36 6.02
N GLY A 150 12.39 11.52 6.66
CA GLY A 150 12.69 12.82 6.07
C GLY A 150 11.96 13.03 4.74
N LEU A 151 12.71 13.29 3.68
CA LEU A 151 12.17 13.49 2.33
C LEU A 151 12.04 12.18 1.52
N ARG A 152 12.56 11.06 2.03
CA ARG A 152 12.54 9.77 1.33
C ARG A 152 11.43 8.88 1.82
N THR A 153 11.01 7.96 0.97
CA THR A 153 9.83 7.12 1.16
C THR A 153 10.30 5.71 1.51
N ALA A 154 9.48 4.93 2.22
CA ALA A 154 9.83 3.55 2.48
C ALA A 154 10.15 2.78 1.18
N ASN A 155 9.36 3.00 0.12
CA ASN A 155 9.60 2.42 -1.20
C ASN A 155 10.94 2.83 -1.82
N SER A 156 11.35 4.10 -1.70
CA SER A 156 12.57 4.57 -2.34
C SER A 156 13.84 4.02 -1.71
N PHE A 157 13.76 3.41 -0.53
CA PHE A 157 14.87 2.70 0.10
C PHE A 157 14.94 1.21 -0.28
N ILE A 158 13.93 0.66 -0.96
CA ILE A 158 13.88 -0.78 -1.25
C ILE A 158 15.06 -1.27 -2.06
N PRO A 159 15.51 -0.62 -3.15
CA PRO A 159 16.68 -1.09 -3.89
C PRO A 159 17.93 -1.24 -3.01
N GLU A 160 18.14 -0.29 -2.08
CA GLU A 160 19.27 -0.33 -1.13
C GLU A 160 19.11 -1.42 -0.06
N PHE A 161 17.87 -1.71 0.33
CA PHE A 161 17.56 -2.81 1.24
C PHE A 161 17.79 -4.16 0.56
N GLU A 162 17.32 -4.31 -0.67
CA GLU A 162 17.43 -5.54 -1.46
C GLU A 162 18.87 -5.89 -1.81
N GLU A 163 19.72 -4.90 -2.11
CA GLU A 163 21.15 -5.10 -2.34
C GLU A 163 21.86 -5.71 -1.11
N LYS A 164 21.33 -5.45 0.10
CA LYS A 164 21.86 -5.97 1.36
C LYS A 164 21.32 -7.36 1.73
N LEU A 165 20.37 -7.90 0.95
CA LEU A 165 19.81 -9.21 1.21
C LEU A 165 20.76 -10.31 0.69
N PRO A 166 20.84 -11.46 1.39
CA PRO A 166 21.61 -12.60 0.92
C PRO A 166 21.02 -13.19 -0.37
N LYS A 167 21.82 -14.01 -1.07
CA LYS A 167 21.35 -14.71 -2.28
C LYS A 167 20.52 -15.95 -1.95
N GLU A 168 20.58 -16.41 -0.71
CA GLU A 168 19.80 -17.51 -0.18
C GLU A 168 18.44 -17.05 0.36
N ARG A 169 17.46 -17.93 0.35
CA ARG A 169 16.12 -17.71 0.91
C ARG A 169 16.19 -17.61 2.44
N LEU A 170 15.77 -16.46 2.97
CA LEU A 170 15.63 -16.22 4.41
C LEU A 170 14.29 -16.71 4.99
N PRO A 171 14.28 -17.21 6.24
CA PRO A 171 13.04 -17.28 7.02
C PRO A 171 12.38 -15.89 7.10
N ILE A 172 11.05 -15.85 7.17
CA ILE A 172 10.28 -14.58 7.21
C ILE A 172 10.73 -13.73 8.42
N GLU A 173 10.99 -14.36 9.55
CA GLU A 173 11.44 -13.68 10.77
C GLU A 173 12.77 -12.94 10.56
N ASP A 174 13.73 -13.60 9.89
CA ASP A 174 15.06 -13.02 9.64
C ASP A 174 14.99 -11.89 8.63
N PHE A 175 14.12 -12.02 7.62
CA PHE A 175 13.82 -10.93 6.70
C PHE A 175 13.21 -9.74 7.44
N ALA A 176 12.22 -9.97 8.31
CA ALA A 176 11.56 -8.93 9.10
C ALA A 176 12.55 -8.20 10.03
N LYS A 177 13.46 -8.95 10.69
CA LYS A 177 14.53 -8.38 11.52
C LYS A 177 15.48 -7.50 10.72
N ARG A 178 15.86 -7.93 9.51
CA ARG A 178 16.73 -7.16 8.61
C ARG A 178 16.04 -5.90 8.09
N LEU A 179 14.77 -6.00 7.70
CA LEU A 179 13.94 -4.88 7.27
C LEU A 179 13.85 -3.83 8.39
N SER A 180 13.46 -4.28 9.59
CA SER A 180 13.39 -3.43 10.80
C SER A 180 14.72 -2.72 11.04
N LYS A 181 15.83 -3.47 11.08
CA LYS A 181 17.16 -2.90 11.31
C LYS A 181 17.50 -1.84 10.27
N PHE A 182 17.35 -2.17 8.99
CA PHE A 182 17.67 -1.25 7.90
C PHE A 182 16.88 0.05 8.02
N PHE A 183 15.56 -0.03 8.21
CA PHE A 183 14.71 1.15 8.28
C PHE A 183 14.88 1.95 9.57
N MET A 184 15.20 1.31 10.70
CA MET A 184 15.56 2.02 11.93
C MET A 184 16.90 2.74 11.81
N ASP A 185 17.86 2.17 11.08
CA ASP A 185 19.13 2.85 10.79
C ASP A 185 18.88 4.11 9.93
N GLN A 186 17.99 4.05 8.93
CA GLN A 186 17.55 5.25 8.17
C GLN A 186 16.81 6.25 9.06
N TRP A 187 15.91 5.76 9.93
CA TRP A 187 15.12 6.60 10.83
C TRP A 187 16.01 7.42 11.74
N LYS A 188 16.97 6.78 12.40
CA LYS A 188 17.92 7.44 13.32
C LYS A 188 18.84 8.44 12.63
N ALA A 189 19.10 8.26 11.33
CA ALA A 189 19.98 9.15 10.58
C ALA A 189 19.30 10.47 10.20
N VAL A 190 17.97 10.50 10.11
CA VAL A 190 17.23 11.61 9.48
C VAL A 190 16.16 12.22 10.39
N MET A 191 15.46 11.40 11.16
CA MET A 191 14.33 11.85 11.98
C MET A 191 14.84 12.43 13.31
N GLN A 192 14.15 13.46 13.81
CA GLN A 192 14.46 14.05 15.11
C GLN A 192 14.16 13.04 16.24
N SER A 193 14.97 13.07 17.30
CA SER A 193 14.87 12.11 18.41
C SER A 193 13.59 12.26 19.25
N ASP A 194 12.94 13.42 19.18
CA ASP A 194 11.70 13.79 19.85
C ASP A 194 10.46 13.71 18.93
N TYR A 195 10.57 13.01 17.79
CA TYR A 195 9.44 12.81 16.89
C TYR A 195 8.23 12.20 17.61
N ALA A 196 7.12 12.96 17.64
CA ALA A 196 5.87 12.59 18.29
C ALA A 196 4.72 12.30 17.30
N GLY A 197 5.03 12.12 16.02
CA GLY A 197 4.05 11.78 14.99
C GLY A 197 3.68 10.29 14.97
N PRO A 198 2.80 9.87 14.04
CA PRO A 198 2.41 8.48 13.90
C PRO A 198 3.61 7.57 13.58
N PRO A 199 3.61 6.31 14.02
CA PRO A 199 4.69 5.39 13.68
C PRO A 199 4.71 5.06 12.18
N MET A 200 5.88 4.69 11.67
CA MET A 200 6.00 3.96 10.41
C MET A 200 5.82 2.47 10.72
N THR A 201 4.73 1.89 10.25
CA THR A 201 4.41 0.49 10.51
C THR A 201 4.69 -0.37 9.29
N PHE A 202 5.26 -1.56 9.49
CA PHE A 202 5.41 -2.59 8.47
C PHE A 202 4.70 -3.88 8.90
N VAL A 203 3.98 -4.49 7.97
CA VAL A 203 3.42 -5.83 8.06
C VAL A 203 4.20 -6.70 7.09
N VAL A 204 4.97 -7.65 7.62
CA VAL A 204 5.78 -8.59 6.84
C VAL A 204 5.08 -9.95 6.87
N GLY A 205 4.52 -10.38 5.75
CA GLY A 205 3.81 -11.65 5.62
C GLY A 205 4.46 -12.57 4.61
N GLY A 206 4.42 -13.89 4.83
CA GLY A 206 4.96 -14.84 3.86
C GLY A 206 4.84 -16.29 4.26
N PHE A 207 5.55 -17.17 3.56
CA PHE A 207 5.64 -18.61 3.87
C PHE A 207 7.10 -19.05 4.03
N ASN A 208 7.42 -19.78 5.10
CA ASN A 208 8.71 -20.45 5.25
C ASN A 208 8.75 -21.73 4.39
N GLU A 209 9.95 -22.23 4.10
CA GLU A 209 10.09 -23.50 3.40
C GLU A 209 9.65 -24.68 4.27
N GLY A 210 8.81 -25.56 3.72
CA GLY A 210 8.30 -26.72 4.44
C GLY A 210 7.20 -26.43 5.48
N GLU A 211 6.83 -25.16 5.71
CA GLU A 211 5.75 -24.82 6.64
C GLU A 211 4.38 -24.82 5.93
N PRO A 212 3.34 -25.41 6.55
CA PRO A 212 2.00 -25.49 5.96
C PRO A 212 1.21 -24.18 6.04
N TYR A 213 1.62 -23.27 6.93
CA TYR A 213 0.94 -21.99 7.17
C TYR A 213 1.91 -20.81 7.01
N GLY A 214 1.35 -19.67 6.64
CA GLY A 214 2.11 -18.42 6.53
C GLY A 214 2.31 -17.78 7.90
N ARG A 215 3.30 -16.89 8.00
CA ARG A 215 3.56 -16.08 9.18
C ARG A 215 3.42 -14.61 8.87
N VAL A 216 3.05 -13.83 9.87
CA VAL A 216 2.90 -12.38 9.78
C VAL A 216 3.64 -11.73 10.94
N TYR A 217 4.47 -10.75 10.64
CA TYR A 217 5.20 -9.95 11.62
C TYR A 217 4.79 -8.48 11.49
N LEU A 218 4.61 -7.83 12.64
CA LEU A 218 4.36 -6.40 12.75
C LEU A 218 5.62 -5.69 13.27
N ILE A 219 6.00 -4.58 12.66
CA ILE A 219 7.11 -3.72 13.08
C ILE A 219 6.57 -2.30 13.15
N GLU A 220 6.74 -1.59 14.27
CA GLU A 220 6.29 -0.21 14.41
C GLU A 220 7.47 0.69 14.79
N MET A 221 7.84 1.65 13.95
CA MET A 221 8.98 2.52 14.22
C MET A 221 8.51 3.93 14.59
N PRO A 222 9.14 4.60 15.56
CA PRO A 222 10.27 4.12 16.37
C PRO A 222 9.84 3.33 17.61
N ASN A 223 8.54 3.16 17.84
CA ASN A 223 7.97 2.75 19.14
C ASN A 223 8.21 1.28 19.50
N ALA A 224 8.08 0.36 18.55
CA ALA A 224 8.27 -1.09 18.69
C ALA A 224 9.00 -1.67 17.46
N PRO A 225 10.31 -1.38 17.28
CA PRO A 225 11.04 -1.76 16.08
C PRO A 225 11.31 -3.26 15.99
N SER A 226 11.29 -4.00 17.10
CA SER A 226 11.45 -5.46 17.06
C SER A 226 10.24 -6.12 16.40
N PRO A 227 10.41 -6.98 15.38
CA PRO A 227 9.28 -7.67 14.76
C PRO A 227 8.51 -8.53 15.76
N ILE A 228 7.19 -8.37 15.81
CA ILE A 228 6.28 -9.14 16.66
C ILE A 228 5.43 -10.04 15.77
N GLU A 229 5.49 -11.35 15.98
CA GLU A 229 4.62 -12.29 15.26
C GLU A 229 3.15 -12.09 15.65
N ARG A 230 2.24 -12.13 14.65
CA ARG A 230 0.80 -11.91 14.80
C ARG A 230 -0.04 -13.07 14.22
N SER A 231 0.52 -14.29 14.23
CA SER A 231 -0.16 -15.52 13.76
C SER A 231 -1.33 -15.95 14.66
#